data_AF-A0A101XIE4-F1
#
_entry.id   AF-A0A101XIE4-F1
#
_cell.length_a   1.000
_cell.length_b   1.000
_cell.length_c   1.000
_cell.angle_alpha   90.00
_cell.angle_beta   90.00
_cell.angle_gamma   90.00
#
_symmetry.space_group_name_H-M   'P 1'
#
loop_
_entity.id
_entity.type
_entity.pdbx_description
1 polymer ?
#
loop_
_entity_poly.entity_id
_entity_poly.type
_entity_poly.pdbx_seq_one_letter_code
_entity_poly.pdbx_strand_id
1 'polypeptide(L)'
;MSIKYIEVLFRDYYRRSFQPPDIPRIREREIAYQLFGVDTMIRHRAVGSMEELRDALARQSPRHVYYSSSYFERPGEEDMGMKEWRGADLVFDIDGDHLETKSCAGISVMTIECLEDARREAVKLVDVLMNEFGVSHMRITFSGNRGFHVHVEEGDAITLGQEERRELVNYITAKADLTRQLIINDEFMLDVTDSASLSMGGPGRVLKAVLEVLGRRPKPINVAGMKGEILKKLGIAIDEVVTIDINRLIRMPNTLHGKTGLMVAEVSLSELESGVEAVLKRAIAFNKGSIAVKFKVGLNAKVLGEDVRAAPGSSMVLPQAVAIYVMLNDLAELERGGK
;
A
#
# COMPACT_ATOMS: atom_id res chain seq x y z
N MET A 1 25.74 -10.68 -10.15
CA MET A 1 26.70 -10.00 -9.24
C MET A 1 25.98 -8.96 -8.39
N SER A 2 25.20 -8.06 -8.99
CA SER A 2 24.35 -7.07 -8.30
C SER A 2 23.42 -7.69 -7.25
N ILE A 3 22.74 -8.80 -7.60
CA ILE A 3 21.83 -9.50 -6.67
C ILE A 3 22.54 -9.96 -5.39
N LYS A 4 23.73 -10.56 -5.49
CA LYS A 4 24.52 -10.99 -4.31
C LYS A 4 24.93 -9.80 -3.44
N TYR A 5 25.29 -8.68 -4.06
CA TYR A 5 25.62 -7.45 -3.33
C TYR A 5 24.40 -6.92 -2.56
N ILE A 6 23.23 -6.88 -3.21
CA ILE A 6 21.98 -6.42 -2.57
C ILE A 6 21.54 -7.38 -1.46
N GLU A 7 21.71 -8.69 -1.65
CA GLU A 7 21.43 -9.69 -0.62
C GLU A 7 22.26 -9.45 0.65
N VAL A 8 23.53 -9.05 0.50
CA VAL A 8 24.38 -8.68 1.65
C VAL A 8 23.82 -7.45 2.38
N LEU A 9 23.32 -6.45 1.66
CA LEU A 9 22.70 -5.27 2.26
C LEU A 9 21.39 -5.62 2.99
N PHE A 10 20.55 -6.46 2.41
CA PHE A 10 19.33 -6.95 3.06
C PHE A 10 19.66 -7.75 4.32
N ARG A 11 20.68 -8.62 4.25
CA ARG A 11 21.17 -9.37 5.42
C ARG A 11 21.63 -8.45 6.55
N ASP A 12 22.37 -7.38 6.21
CA ASP A 12 22.79 -6.40 7.21
C ASP A 12 21.60 -5.69 7.85
N TYR A 13 20.62 -5.26 7.03
CA TYR A 13 19.38 -4.66 7.50
C TYR A 13 18.66 -5.56 8.50
N TYR A 14 18.38 -6.82 8.16
CA TYR A 14 17.65 -7.73 9.07
C TYR A 14 18.42 -8.06 10.35
N ARG A 15 19.75 -7.99 10.34
CA ARG A 15 20.58 -8.25 11.53
C ARG A 15 20.71 -7.03 12.44
N ARG A 16 20.85 -5.84 11.88
CA ARG A 16 21.27 -4.64 12.63
C ARG A 16 20.19 -3.58 12.77
N SER A 17 19.34 -3.43 11.76
CA SER A 17 18.41 -2.30 11.64
C SER A 17 16.95 -2.70 11.78
N PHE A 18 16.60 -3.96 11.46
CA PHE A 18 15.23 -4.43 11.54
C PHE A 18 14.71 -4.41 12.97
N GLN A 19 13.61 -3.69 13.15
CA GLN A 19 12.82 -3.64 14.36
C GLN A 19 11.47 -4.27 14.05
N PRO A 20 11.16 -5.45 14.60
CA PRO A 20 9.87 -6.07 14.40
C PRO A 20 8.73 -5.11 14.80
N PRO A 21 7.70 -4.92 13.94
CA PRO A 21 6.54 -4.12 14.29
C PRO A 21 5.72 -4.79 15.41
N ASP A 22 4.80 -4.07 16.05
CA ASP A 22 3.85 -4.71 16.96
C ASP A 22 2.64 -5.22 16.16
N ILE A 23 2.66 -6.51 15.81
CA ILE A 23 1.61 -7.17 15.03
C ILE A 23 0.68 -7.95 15.97
N PRO A 24 -0.61 -7.57 16.05
CA PRO A 24 -1.58 -8.26 16.88
C PRO A 24 -1.67 -9.74 16.52
N ARG A 25 -1.79 -10.60 17.54
CA ARG A 25 -1.98 -12.05 17.38
C ARG A 25 -0.94 -12.72 16.47
N ILE A 26 0.34 -12.30 16.53
CA ILE A 26 1.40 -12.88 15.68
C ILE A 26 1.48 -14.43 15.78
N ARG A 27 1.18 -14.99 16.96
CA ARG A 27 1.18 -16.44 17.21
C ARG A 27 0.12 -17.22 16.45
N GLU A 28 -0.94 -16.54 16.02
CA GLU A 28 -2.08 -17.11 15.30
C GLU A 28 -1.94 -16.89 13.79
N ARG A 29 -0.84 -16.28 13.32
CA ARG A 29 -0.66 -15.91 11.92
C ARG A 29 0.35 -16.80 11.23
N GLU A 30 0.05 -17.13 9.97
CA GLU A 30 1.05 -17.71 9.08
C GLU A 30 2.08 -16.65 8.70
N ILE A 31 3.36 -17.00 8.76
CA ILE A 31 4.46 -16.23 8.21
C ILE A 31 4.91 -16.87 6.91
N ALA A 32 5.13 -16.02 5.91
CA ALA A 32 5.67 -16.43 4.61
C ALA A 32 6.79 -15.49 4.18
N TYR A 33 7.77 -15.99 3.43
CA TYR A 33 8.84 -15.18 2.90
C TYR A 33 9.41 -15.74 1.61
N GLN A 34 10.00 -14.87 0.81
CA GLN A 34 10.69 -15.21 -0.44
C GLN A 34 12.18 -14.92 -0.29
N LEU A 35 13.03 -15.84 -0.72
CA LEU A 35 14.49 -15.67 -0.69
C LEU A 35 15.00 -15.08 -2.02
N PHE A 36 16.25 -14.61 -2.04
CA PHE A 36 16.91 -14.20 -3.28
C PHE A 36 17.17 -15.41 -4.19
N GLY A 37 16.96 -15.24 -5.50
CA GLY A 37 17.24 -16.27 -6.51
C GLY A 37 16.21 -17.40 -6.60
N VAL A 38 15.10 -17.32 -5.86
CA VAL A 38 14.02 -18.30 -5.89
C VAL A 38 12.69 -17.57 -6.04
N ASP A 39 11.89 -17.98 -7.02
CA ASP A 39 10.60 -17.35 -7.30
C ASP A 39 9.45 -17.89 -6.42
N THR A 40 9.64 -19.03 -5.77
CA THR A 40 8.66 -19.60 -4.84
C THR A 40 8.72 -18.96 -3.45
N MET A 41 7.57 -18.86 -2.80
CA MET A 41 7.47 -18.45 -1.39
C MET A 41 7.62 -19.66 -0.47
N ILE A 42 8.36 -19.47 0.62
CA ILE A 42 8.35 -20.39 1.76
C ILE A 42 7.17 -19.97 2.63
N ARG A 43 6.25 -20.90 2.86
CA ARG A 43 4.97 -20.69 3.55
C ARG A 43 4.84 -21.59 4.78
N HIS A 44 3.70 -21.49 5.48
CA HIS A 44 3.33 -22.34 6.60
C HIS A 44 4.35 -22.27 7.76
N ARG A 45 4.87 -21.07 8.01
CA ARG A 45 5.69 -20.81 9.20
C ARG A 45 4.84 -20.14 10.26
N ALA A 46 5.21 -20.36 11.52
CA ALA A 46 4.62 -19.73 12.67
C ALA A 46 5.74 -19.31 13.61
N VAL A 47 5.51 -18.28 14.41
CA VAL A 47 6.47 -17.79 15.40
C VAL A 47 5.74 -17.58 16.73
N GLY A 48 6.41 -17.91 17.84
CA GLY A 48 5.90 -17.70 19.19
C GLY A 48 6.11 -16.27 19.70
N SER A 49 6.95 -15.46 19.05
CA SER A 49 7.23 -14.09 19.47
C SER A 49 7.83 -13.22 18.36
N MET A 50 7.83 -11.90 18.55
CA MET A 50 8.52 -10.97 17.66
C MET A 50 10.05 -11.11 17.71
N GLU A 51 10.61 -11.61 18.83
CA GLU A 51 12.04 -11.92 18.95
C GLU A 51 12.41 -13.13 18.09
N GLU A 52 11.61 -14.20 18.14
CA GLU A 52 11.80 -15.36 17.28
C GLU A 52 11.71 -15.00 15.79
N LEU A 53 10.75 -14.14 15.44
CA LEU A 53 10.65 -13.59 14.09
C LEU A 53 11.93 -12.86 13.70
N ARG A 54 12.42 -11.95 14.55
CA ARG A 54 13.67 -11.20 14.30
C ARG A 54 14.83 -12.15 14.01
N ASP A 55 15.01 -13.17 14.83
CA ASP A 55 16.08 -14.16 14.68
C ASP A 55 15.91 -15.00 13.42
N ALA A 56 14.68 -15.34 13.05
CA ALA A 56 14.38 -16.03 11.80
C ALA A 56 14.76 -15.17 10.58
N LEU A 57 14.31 -13.90 10.53
CA LEU A 57 14.60 -13.03 9.40
C LEU A 57 16.09 -12.67 9.30
N ALA A 58 16.79 -12.50 10.44
CA ALA A 58 18.23 -12.25 10.49
C ALA A 58 19.07 -13.43 9.96
N ARG A 59 18.56 -14.66 10.12
CA ARG A 59 19.17 -15.88 9.55
C ARG A 59 18.87 -16.04 8.06
N GLN A 60 17.59 -15.90 7.68
CA GLN A 60 17.12 -16.19 6.33
C GLN A 60 17.45 -15.07 5.32
N SER A 61 17.54 -13.81 5.77
CA SER A 61 17.77 -12.62 4.92
C SER A 61 16.80 -12.53 3.72
N PRO A 62 15.48 -12.56 3.95
CA PRO A 62 14.49 -12.68 2.89
C PRO A 62 14.40 -11.44 2.01
N ARG A 63 14.11 -11.67 0.72
CA ARG A 63 13.82 -10.63 -0.27
C ARG A 63 12.43 -9.99 -0.04
N HIS A 64 11.46 -10.79 0.40
CA HIS A 64 10.12 -10.33 0.78
C HIS A 64 9.62 -11.10 2.00
N VAL A 65 8.85 -10.44 2.87
CA VAL A 65 8.26 -11.05 4.07
C VAL A 65 6.78 -10.68 4.15
N TYR A 66 5.98 -11.66 4.55
CA TYR A 66 4.54 -11.56 4.64
C TYR A 66 4.03 -12.24 5.91
N TYR A 67 2.84 -11.84 6.33
CA TYR A 67 2.03 -12.51 7.33
C TYR A 67 0.59 -12.67 6.81
N SER A 68 -0.14 -13.69 7.24
CA SER A 68 -1.56 -13.84 6.87
C SER A 68 -2.40 -12.73 7.50
N SER A 69 -3.34 -12.16 6.74
CA SER A 69 -4.43 -11.35 7.31
C SER A 69 -5.29 -12.17 8.27
N SER A 70 -5.36 -13.48 8.05
CA SER A 70 -6.12 -14.43 8.87
C SER A 70 -5.40 -14.87 10.14
N TYR A 71 -6.24 -15.28 11.09
CA TYR A 71 -5.90 -15.95 12.33
C TYR A 71 -6.28 -17.42 12.25
N PHE A 72 -5.41 -18.27 12.78
CA PHE A 72 -5.53 -19.71 12.78
C PHE A 72 -5.17 -20.24 14.17
N GLU A 73 -5.77 -21.36 14.58
CA GLU A 73 -5.27 -22.09 15.74
C GLU A 73 -3.92 -22.75 15.43
N ARG A 74 -3.74 -23.23 14.20
CA ARG A 74 -2.53 -23.92 13.75
C ARG A 74 -1.94 -23.26 12.50
N PRO A 75 -1.33 -22.06 12.61
CA PRO A 75 -0.88 -21.29 11.46
C PRO A 75 0.23 -21.96 10.62
N GLY A 76 0.97 -22.88 11.24
CA GLY A 76 2.05 -23.65 10.60
C GLY A 76 1.61 -24.90 9.83
N GLU A 77 0.32 -25.26 9.83
CA GLU A 77 -0.18 -26.41 9.06
C GLU A 77 -0.17 -26.12 7.56
N GLU A 78 0.14 -27.14 6.75
CA GLU A 78 0.12 -27.02 5.29
C GLU A 78 -1.30 -27.13 4.72
N ASP A 79 -2.11 -28.01 5.31
CA ASP A 79 -3.51 -28.19 4.94
C ASP A 79 -4.38 -27.06 5.54
N MET A 80 -4.99 -26.26 4.67
CA MET A 80 -5.88 -25.15 5.05
C MET A 80 -7.06 -25.60 5.91
N GLY A 81 -7.58 -26.81 5.71
CA GLY A 81 -8.67 -27.35 6.52
C GLY A 81 -8.24 -27.68 7.96
N MET A 82 -6.96 -27.98 8.16
CA MET A 82 -6.37 -28.31 9.46
C MET A 82 -5.87 -27.08 10.22
N LYS A 83 -5.77 -25.91 9.57
CA LYS A 83 -5.35 -24.66 10.21
C LYS A 83 -6.35 -24.15 11.27
N GLU A 84 -7.63 -24.49 11.13
CA GLU A 84 -8.74 -24.01 11.97
C GLU A 84 -8.82 -22.46 11.99
N TRP A 85 -9.45 -21.86 10.97
CA TRP A 85 -9.60 -20.40 10.81
C TRP A 85 -10.42 -19.76 11.93
N ARG A 86 -9.98 -18.59 12.42
CA ARG A 86 -10.58 -17.87 13.55
C ARG A 86 -11.08 -16.46 13.26
N GLY A 87 -10.67 -15.88 12.13
CA GLY A 87 -10.93 -14.49 11.80
C GLY A 87 -9.92 -13.98 10.79
N ALA A 88 -10.13 -12.77 10.26
CA ALA A 88 -9.13 -12.10 9.45
C ALA A 88 -9.23 -10.59 9.52
N ASP A 89 -8.08 -9.91 9.49
CA ASP A 89 -8.04 -8.46 9.31
C ASP A 89 -8.85 -8.05 8.08
N LEU A 90 -9.47 -6.89 8.17
CA LEU A 90 -9.99 -6.20 7.00
C LEU A 90 -8.89 -5.33 6.44
N VAL A 91 -8.40 -5.69 5.25
CA VAL A 91 -7.25 -5.05 4.62
C VAL A 91 -7.66 -4.48 3.29
N PHE A 92 -7.34 -3.21 3.07
CA PHE A 92 -7.50 -2.53 1.80
C PHE A 92 -6.12 -2.28 1.20
N ASP A 93 -5.95 -2.61 -0.07
CA ASP A 93 -4.72 -2.34 -0.82
C ASP A 93 -5.00 -1.29 -1.90
N ILE A 94 -4.21 -0.23 -1.89
CA ILE A 94 -4.24 0.85 -2.86
C ILE A 94 -2.93 0.77 -3.62
N ASP A 95 -2.95 0.12 -4.78
CA ASP A 95 -1.80 0.00 -5.67
C ASP A 95 -1.95 0.95 -6.86
N GLY A 96 -0.87 1.65 -7.21
CA GLY A 96 -0.79 2.46 -8.43
C GLY A 96 -1.20 1.71 -9.71
N ASP A 97 -1.03 0.39 -9.78
CA ASP A 97 -1.51 -0.41 -10.93
C ASP A 97 -3.05 -0.43 -11.07
N HIS A 98 -3.79 -0.16 -9.99
CA HIS A 98 -5.24 -0.04 -9.97
C HIS A 98 -5.72 1.41 -10.14
N LEU A 99 -4.80 2.37 -10.31
CA LEU A 99 -5.13 3.78 -10.53
C LEU A 99 -5.15 4.11 -12.02
N GLU A 100 -6.32 4.46 -12.55
CA GLU A 100 -6.49 4.93 -13.93
C GLU A 100 -6.03 6.39 -14.12
N THR A 101 -4.89 6.77 -13.53
CA THR A 101 -4.31 8.11 -13.66
C THR A 101 -3.17 8.12 -14.66
N LYS A 102 -2.92 9.29 -15.27
CA LYS A 102 -1.77 9.47 -16.17
C LYS A 102 -0.43 9.27 -15.48
N SER A 103 -0.37 9.50 -14.17
CA SER A 103 0.86 9.38 -13.38
C SER A 103 1.25 7.93 -13.13
N CYS A 104 0.27 7.02 -13.08
CA CYS A 104 0.48 5.61 -12.77
C CYS A 104 0.42 4.68 -14.00
N ALA A 105 -0.40 5.01 -15.00
CA ALA A 105 -0.60 4.14 -16.15
C ALA A 105 0.69 3.94 -16.98
N GLY A 106 1.12 2.68 -17.12
CA GLY A 106 2.23 2.31 -17.99
C GLY A 106 3.63 2.69 -17.50
N ILE A 107 3.80 3.07 -16.23
CA ILE A 107 5.12 3.40 -15.67
C ILE A 107 5.91 2.12 -15.36
N SER A 108 7.20 2.12 -15.72
CA SER A 108 8.14 1.02 -15.42
C SER A 108 8.87 1.21 -14.09
N VAL A 109 8.89 2.42 -13.56
CA VAL A 109 9.49 2.77 -12.28
C VAL A 109 8.48 3.54 -11.43
N MET A 110 8.58 3.40 -10.10
CA MET A 110 7.82 4.22 -9.18
C MET A 110 8.20 5.69 -9.34
N THR A 111 7.18 6.51 -9.56
CA THR A 111 7.26 7.97 -9.60
C THR A 111 6.64 8.58 -8.34
N ILE A 112 7.07 9.78 -7.98
CA ILE A 112 6.49 10.52 -6.84
C ILE A 112 5.03 10.85 -7.14
N GLU A 113 4.73 11.18 -8.39
CA GLU A 113 3.41 11.56 -8.86
C GLU A 113 2.42 10.40 -8.74
N CYS A 114 2.80 9.17 -9.14
CA CYS A 114 1.94 8.01 -8.95
C CYS A 114 1.71 7.68 -7.47
N LEU A 115 2.76 7.80 -6.65
CA LEU A 115 2.62 7.55 -5.22
C LEU A 115 1.72 8.61 -4.54
N GLU A 116 1.77 9.87 -5.00
CA GLU A 116 0.85 10.92 -4.56
C GLU A 116 -0.60 10.64 -4.95
N ASP A 117 -0.83 10.07 -6.14
CA ASP A 117 -2.16 9.62 -6.56
C ASP A 117 -2.68 8.53 -5.59
N ALA A 118 -1.86 7.52 -5.29
CA ALA A 118 -2.20 6.46 -4.32
C ALA A 118 -2.42 6.99 -2.91
N ARG A 119 -1.61 7.97 -2.46
CA ARG A 119 -1.76 8.62 -1.16
C ARG A 119 -3.10 9.32 -1.03
N ARG A 120 -3.57 10.01 -2.08
CA ARG A 120 -4.88 10.68 -2.07
C ARG A 120 -6.04 9.69 -1.95
N GLU A 121 -5.95 8.54 -2.62
CA GLU A 121 -6.93 7.46 -2.45
C GLU A 121 -6.89 6.86 -1.03
N ALA A 122 -5.70 6.71 -0.44
CA ALA A 122 -5.54 6.28 0.95
C ALA A 122 -6.18 7.24 1.95
N VAL A 123 -5.99 8.56 1.78
CA VAL A 123 -6.63 9.57 2.64
C VAL A 123 -8.15 9.50 2.54
N LYS A 124 -8.71 9.37 1.31
CA LYS A 124 -10.16 9.20 1.13
C LYS A 124 -10.67 7.94 1.83
N LEU A 125 -9.95 6.83 1.71
CA LEU A 125 -10.32 5.58 2.37
C LEU A 125 -10.35 5.74 3.89
N VAL A 126 -9.32 6.36 4.47
CA VAL A 126 -9.26 6.61 5.91
C VAL A 126 -10.42 7.50 6.36
N ASP A 127 -10.73 8.58 5.63
CA ASP A 127 -11.90 9.44 5.90
C ASP A 127 -13.19 8.64 5.95
N VAL A 128 -13.42 7.75 4.98
CA VAL A 128 -14.59 6.87 4.91
C VAL A 128 -14.65 5.90 6.09
N LEU A 129 -13.54 5.21 6.37
CA LEU A 129 -13.49 4.24 7.47
C LEU A 129 -13.77 4.90 8.83
N MET A 130 -13.22 6.10 9.07
CA MET A 130 -13.43 6.83 10.31
C MET A 130 -14.85 7.40 10.42
N ASN A 131 -15.30 8.12 9.39
CA ASN A 131 -16.49 8.96 9.48
C ASN A 131 -17.79 8.25 9.07
N GLU A 132 -17.70 7.15 8.33
CA GLU A 132 -18.88 6.40 7.85
C GLU A 132 -19.00 5.04 8.52
N PHE A 133 -17.87 4.36 8.77
CA PHE A 133 -17.84 3.03 9.40
C PHE A 133 -17.46 3.06 10.88
N GLY A 134 -17.13 4.22 11.45
CA GLY A 134 -16.81 4.37 12.87
C GLY A 134 -15.53 3.65 13.29
N VAL A 135 -14.62 3.37 12.36
CA VAL A 135 -13.34 2.71 12.65
C VAL A 135 -12.44 3.71 13.40
N SER A 136 -12.17 3.40 14.67
CA SER A 136 -11.38 4.27 15.56
C SER A 136 -9.88 4.01 15.48
N HIS A 137 -9.48 2.75 15.26
CA HIS A 137 -8.08 2.36 15.13
C HIS A 137 -7.84 1.62 13.81
N MET A 138 -6.80 2.06 13.09
CA MET A 138 -6.34 1.43 11.86
C MET A 138 -4.83 1.60 11.72
N ARG A 139 -4.20 0.61 11.09
CA ARG A 139 -2.77 0.67 10.75
C ARG A 139 -2.63 1.01 9.28
N ILE A 140 -1.92 2.08 8.98
CA ILE A 140 -1.63 2.52 7.62
C ILE A 140 -0.17 2.19 7.31
N THR A 141 0.07 1.52 6.19
CA THR A 141 1.42 1.14 5.78
C THR A 141 1.68 1.58 4.35
N PHE A 142 2.86 2.15 4.10
CA PHE A 142 3.41 2.25 2.76
C PHE A 142 3.87 0.85 2.33
N SER A 143 3.40 0.37 1.18
CA SER A 143 3.63 -1.01 0.73
C SER A 143 5.09 -1.32 0.39
N GLY A 144 5.97 -0.30 0.40
CA GLY A 144 7.36 -0.39 -0.04
C GLY A 144 7.52 -0.24 -1.56
N ASN A 145 6.43 -0.05 -2.30
CA ASN A 145 6.43 0.19 -3.74
C ASN A 145 5.51 1.37 -4.09
N ARG A 146 4.44 1.17 -4.89
CA ARG A 146 3.65 2.28 -5.46
C ARG A 146 2.28 2.43 -4.78
N GLY A 147 2.19 2.14 -3.48
CA GLY A 147 0.90 2.00 -2.85
C GLY A 147 0.91 1.99 -1.33
N PHE A 148 -0.29 1.83 -0.77
CA PHE A 148 -0.55 1.81 0.66
C PHE A 148 -1.49 0.67 1.02
N HIS A 149 -1.34 0.14 2.23
CA HIS A 149 -2.36 -0.71 2.82
C HIS A 149 -2.98 -0.04 4.04
N VAL A 150 -4.29 -0.22 4.21
CA VAL A 150 -5.01 0.18 5.42
C VAL A 150 -5.59 -1.08 6.07
N HIS A 151 -5.23 -1.29 7.34
CA HIS A 151 -5.62 -2.46 8.12
C HIS A 151 -6.58 -2.06 9.22
N VAL A 152 -7.69 -2.78 9.31
CA VAL A 152 -8.57 -2.79 10.48
C VAL A 152 -8.42 -4.15 11.16
N GLU A 153 -7.75 -4.16 12.32
CA GLU A 153 -7.26 -5.35 13.01
C GLU A 153 -8.12 -5.71 14.25
N GLU A 154 -9.29 -5.08 14.41
CA GLU A 154 -10.13 -5.17 15.61
C GLU A 154 -11.64 -5.11 15.31
N GLY A 155 -12.44 -5.40 16.34
CA GLY A 155 -13.90 -5.32 16.29
C GLY A 155 -14.55 -6.30 15.31
N ASP A 156 -15.75 -5.95 14.86
CA ASP A 156 -16.60 -6.79 14.00
C ASP A 156 -15.96 -7.08 12.63
N ALA A 157 -15.02 -6.22 12.21
CA ALA A 157 -14.27 -6.39 10.95
C ALA A 157 -13.55 -7.75 10.85
N ILE A 158 -13.11 -8.30 12.00
CA ILE A 158 -12.41 -9.59 12.06
C ILE A 158 -13.29 -10.75 11.58
N THR A 159 -14.60 -10.65 11.83
CA THR A 159 -15.57 -11.72 11.57
C THR A 159 -16.24 -11.64 10.20
N LEU A 160 -15.99 -10.57 9.45
CA LEU A 160 -16.58 -10.41 8.11
C LEU A 160 -16.10 -11.51 7.17
N GLY A 161 -17.06 -12.19 6.55
CA GLY A 161 -16.81 -13.15 5.48
C GLY A 161 -16.58 -12.48 4.13
N GLN A 162 -16.41 -13.30 3.09
CA GLN A 162 -16.13 -12.81 1.74
C GLN A 162 -17.29 -12.00 1.15
N GLU A 163 -18.54 -12.38 1.44
CA GLU A 163 -19.72 -11.71 0.90
C GLU A 163 -19.95 -10.35 1.56
N GLU A 164 -19.78 -10.24 2.88
CA GLU A 164 -19.86 -8.94 3.56
C GLU A 164 -18.74 -7.99 3.11
N ARG A 165 -17.52 -8.52 2.91
CA ARG A 165 -16.39 -7.76 2.36
C ARG A 165 -16.65 -7.29 0.94
N ARG A 166 -17.34 -8.08 0.12
CA ARG A 166 -17.75 -7.71 -1.23
C ARG A 166 -18.73 -6.53 -1.22
N GLU A 167 -19.69 -6.51 -0.31
CA GLU A 167 -20.62 -5.37 -0.16
C GLU A 167 -19.89 -4.11 0.29
N LEU A 168 -18.93 -4.25 1.20
CA LEU A 168 -18.07 -3.14 1.62
C LEU A 168 -17.24 -2.59 0.45
N VAL A 169 -16.65 -3.47 -0.36
CA VAL A 169 -15.94 -3.08 -1.59
C VAL A 169 -16.88 -2.35 -2.56
N ASN A 170 -18.09 -2.85 -2.77
CA ASN A 170 -19.09 -2.21 -3.65
C ASN A 170 -19.44 -0.79 -3.19
N TYR A 171 -19.52 -0.58 -1.87
CA TYR A 171 -19.74 0.72 -1.26
C TYR A 171 -18.53 1.66 -1.46
N ILE A 172 -17.34 1.20 -1.10
CA ILE A 172 -16.10 2.01 -1.15
C ILE A 172 -15.76 2.43 -2.59
N THR A 173 -15.91 1.51 -3.53
CA THR A 173 -15.65 1.74 -4.97
C THR A 173 -16.79 2.47 -5.69
N ALA A 174 -17.86 2.85 -4.98
CA ALA A 174 -19.06 3.50 -5.52
C ALA A 174 -19.73 2.75 -6.69
N LYS A 175 -19.64 1.41 -6.69
CA LYS A 175 -20.43 0.53 -7.57
C LYS A 175 -21.89 0.49 -7.15
N ALA A 176 -22.13 0.60 -5.84
CA ALA A 176 -23.45 0.89 -5.30
C ALA A 176 -23.83 2.35 -5.60
N ASP A 177 -25.10 2.58 -5.93
CA ASP A 177 -25.62 3.91 -6.26
C ASP A 177 -25.84 4.73 -4.97
N LEU A 178 -24.75 5.30 -4.45
CA LEU A 178 -24.71 6.06 -3.19
C LEU A 178 -25.54 7.35 -3.24
N THR A 179 -25.93 7.82 -4.43
CA THR A 179 -26.64 9.10 -4.58
C THR A 179 -28.15 9.00 -4.40
N ARG A 180 -28.73 7.79 -4.39
CA ARG A 180 -30.18 7.56 -4.34
C ARG A 180 -30.89 8.20 -3.16
N GLN A 181 -30.19 8.37 -2.04
CA GLN A 181 -30.78 8.95 -0.83
C GLN A 181 -30.78 10.49 -0.84
N LEU A 182 -30.02 11.12 -1.74
CA LEU A 182 -29.73 12.56 -1.70
C LEU A 182 -30.11 13.30 -2.98
N ILE A 183 -30.20 12.59 -4.09
CA ILE A 183 -30.58 13.12 -5.40
C ILE A 183 -31.96 12.56 -5.75
N ILE A 184 -32.98 13.43 -5.71
CA ILE A 184 -34.36 13.10 -6.05
C ILE A 184 -34.76 13.98 -7.24
N ASN A 185 -35.24 13.37 -8.33
CA ASN A 185 -35.61 14.08 -9.57
C ASN A 185 -34.50 15.00 -10.11
N ASP A 186 -33.24 14.54 -10.06
CA ASP A 186 -32.04 15.30 -10.46
C ASP A 186 -31.76 16.59 -9.64
N GLU A 187 -32.46 16.77 -8.52
CA GLU A 187 -32.21 17.83 -7.54
C GLU A 187 -31.50 17.27 -6.30
N PHE A 188 -30.41 17.93 -5.91
CA PHE A 188 -29.69 17.61 -4.69
C PHE A 188 -30.43 18.20 -3.48
N MET A 189 -30.88 17.34 -2.57
CA MET A 189 -31.82 17.70 -1.50
C MET A 189 -31.15 18.29 -0.24
N LEU A 190 -29.81 18.22 -0.13
CA LEU A 190 -29.06 18.72 1.02
C LEU A 190 -28.63 20.18 0.81
N ASP A 191 -28.84 21.02 1.82
CA ASP A 191 -28.34 22.39 1.80
C ASP A 191 -26.81 22.40 1.93
N VAL A 192 -26.17 22.79 0.83
CA VAL A 192 -24.72 22.96 0.63
C VAL A 192 -24.11 24.06 1.50
N THR A 193 -24.93 24.94 2.08
CA THR A 193 -24.46 26.08 2.88
C THR A 193 -24.27 25.73 4.36
N ASP A 194 -24.80 24.59 4.81
CA ASP A 194 -24.63 24.10 6.18
C ASP A 194 -23.35 23.28 6.32
N SER A 195 -22.45 23.75 7.19
CA SER A 195 -21.23 23.02 7.55
C SER A 195 -21.51 21.66 8.19
N ALA A 196 -22.67 21.48 8.84
CA ALA A 196 -23.06 20.19 9.41
C ALA A 196 -23.27 19.15 8.31
N SER A 197 -23.87 19.52 7.18
CA SER A 197 -24.08 18.64 6.01
C SER A 197 -22.79 18.06 5.43
N LEU A 198 -21.67 18.79 5.50
CA LEU A 198 -20.35 18.32 5.03
C LEU A 198 -19.71 17.28 5.96
N SER A 199 -20.19 17.18 7.20
CA SER A 199 -19.70 16.24 8.22
C SER A 199 -20.58 14.98 8.37
N MET A 200 -21.64 14.83 7.59
CA MET A 200 -22.61 13.73 7.70
C MET A 200 -22.19 12.45 6.98
N GLY A 201 -21.03 11.86 7.29
CA GLY A 201 -20.60 10.57 6.72
C GLY A 201 -20.85 10.44 5.21
N GLY A 202 -21.54 9.37 4.77
CA GLY A 202 -21.88 9.12 3.37
C GLY A 202 -22.58 10.30 2.67
N PRO A 203 -23.66 10.88 3.24
CA PRO A 203 -24.23 12.13 2.74
C PRO A 203 -23.25 13.28 2.53
N GLY A 204 -22.33 13.50 3.47
CA GLY A 204 -21.28 14.50 3.36
C GLY A 204 -20.28 14.19 2.24
N ARG A 205 -19.93 12.92 2.03
CA ARG A 205 -19.04 12.47 0.94
C ARG A 205 -19.65 12.74 -0.43
N VAL A 206 -20.94 12.46 -0.63
CA VAL A 206 -21.67 12.82 -1.88
C VAL A 206 -21.66 14.32 -2.09
N LEU A 207 -21.87 15.10 -1.03
CA LEU A 207 -21.86 16.55 -1.12
C LEU A 207 -20.48 17.11 -1.52
N LYS A 208 -19.39 16.61 -0.91
CA LYS A 208 -18.01 16.98 -1.28
C LYS A 208 -17.73 16.66 -2.75
N ALA A 209 -18.11 15.46 -3.22
CA ALA A 209 -17.94 15.06 -4.62
C ALA A 209 -18.72 15.97 -5.59
N VAL A 210 -19.97 16.32 -5.28
CA VAL A 210 -20.78 17.26 -6.09
C VAL A 210 -20.09 18.63 -6.19
N LEU A 211 -19.58 19.16 -5.08
CA LEU A 211 -18.87 20.45 -5.06
C LEU A 211 -17.59 20.43 -5.90
N GLU A 212 -16.82 19.34 -5.86
CA GLU A 212 -15.62 19.18 -6.69
C GLU A 212 -15.94 19.19 -8.19
N VAL A 213 -17.03 18.53 -8.60
CA VAL A 213 -17.44 18.50 -10.02
C VAL A 213 -17.93 19.87 -10.47
N LEU A 214 -18.68 20.60 -9.64
CA LEU A 214 -19.24 21.90 -9.99
C LEU A 214 -18.24 23.06 -9.97
N GLY A 215 -17.17 22.96 -9.17
CA GLY A 215 -16.16 24.01 -9.03
C GLY A 215 -16.66 25.31 -8.39
N ARG A 216 -17.88 25.33 -7.84
CA ARG A 216 -18.52 26.48 -7.17
C ARG A 216 -19.52 26.00 -6.12
N ARG A 217 -19.89 26.88 -5.17
CA ARG A 217 -20.99 26.67 -4.22
C ARG A 217 -22.25 27.39 -4.73
N PRO A 218 -23.30 26.72 -5.23
CA PRO A 218 -24.54 27.41 -5.61
C PRO A 218 -25.76 27.01 -4.76
N LYS A 219 -26.80 27.85 -4.80
CA LYS A 219 -28.21 27.54 -4.48
C LYS A 219 -28.73 26.38 -5.38
N PRO A 220 -29.94 25.79 -5.17
CA PRO A 220 -30.31 24.41 -5.53
C PRO A 220 -29.54 23.80 -6.71
N ILE A 221 -28.83 22.70 -6.43
CA ILE A 221 -27.95 22.06 -7.40
C ILE A 221 -28.78 21.11 -8.26
N ASN A 222 -28.94 21.46 -9.53
CA ASN A 222 -29.34 20.51 -10.56
C ASN A 222 -28.09 19.68 -10.95
N VAL A 223 -28.15 18.36 -10.70
CA VAL A 223 -27.08 17.39 -10.97
C VAL A 223 -27.39 16.50 -12.19
N ALA A 224 -28.39 16.87 -12.99
CA ALA A 224 -28.79 16.10 -14.17
C ALA A 224 -27.60 15.86 -15.09
N GLY A 225 -27.41 14.60 -15.50
CA GLY A 225 -26.29 14.18 -16.34
C GLY A 225 -24.92 14.09 -15.65
N MET A 226 -24.77 14.56 -14.40
CA MET A 226 -23.50 14.57 -13.67
C MET A 226 -23.28 13.34 -12.79
N LYS A 227 -24.30 12.47 -12.67
CA LYS A 227 -24.28 11.31 -11.78
C LYS A 227 -23.06 10.40 -11.97
N GLY A 228 -22.66 10.16 -13.22
CA GLY A 228 -21.48 9.33 -13.52
C GLY A 228 -20.17 9.96 -13.03
N GLU A 229 -20.02 11.27 -13.18
CA GLU A 229 -18.83 12.01 -12.69
C GLU A 229 -18.79 12.04 -11.16
N ILE A 230 -19.94 12.22 -10.52
CA ILE A 230 -20.07 12.18 -9.06
C ILE A 230 -19.68 10.80 -8.53
N LEU A 231 -20.22 9.72 -9.11
CA LEU A 231 -19.87 8.35 -8.70
C LEU A 231 -18.37 8.06 -8.92
N LYS A 232 -17.79 8.54 -10.02
CA LYS A 232 -16.34 8.43 -10.28
C LYS A 232 -15.50 9.17 -9.22
N LYS A 233 -15.98 10.33 -8.75
CA LYS A 233 -15.30 11.11 -7.70
C LYS A 233 -15.46 10.49 -6.32
N LEU A 234 -16.61 9.87 -6.07
CA LEU A 234 -16.89 9.13 -4.85
C LEU A 234 -16.03 7.89 -4.75
N GLY A 235 -15.95 7.08 -5.81
CA GLY A 235 -15.24 5.81 -5.80
C GLY A 235 -13.80 5.95 -5.35
N ILE A 236 -13.39 5.06 -4.45
CA ILE A 236 -12.00 4.92 -4.02
C ILE A 236 -11.39 3.74 -4.76
N ALA A 237 -10.26 3.95 -5.41
CA ALA A 237 -9.58 2.91 -6.17
C ALA A 237 -8.76 2.00 -5.23
N ILE A 238 -9.19 0.74 -5.12
CA ILE A 238 -8.56 -0.30 -4.30
C ILE A 238 -8.45 -1.62 -5.10
N ASP A 239 -7.52 -2.50 -4.72
CA ASP A 239 -7.54 -3.91 -5.13
C ASP A 239 -8.64 -4.64 -4.36
N GLU A 240 -9.74 -4.87 -5.06
CA GLU A 240 -10.93 -5.55 -4.52
C GLU A 240 -10.63 -6.97 -4.06
N VAL A 241 -9.73 -7.67 -4.75
CA VAL A 241 -9.41 -9.07 -4.46
C VAL A 241 -8.70 -9.18 -3.13
N VAL A 242 -7.83 -8.22 -2.80
CA VAL A 242 -7.16 -8.17 -1.48
C VAL A 242 -8.18 -8.03 -0.36
N THR A 243 -9.18 -7.17 -0.54
CA THR A 243 -10.17 -6.89 0.51
C THR A 243 -11.13 -8.06 0.73
N ILE A 244 -11.54 -8.73 -0.34
CA ILE A 244 -12.49 -9.85 -0.30
C ILE A 244 -11.82 -11.13 0.24
N ASP A 245 -10.54 -11.34 -0.04
CA ASP A 245 -9.82 -12.56 0.34
C ASP A 245 -9.48 -12.60 1.84
N ILE A 246 -10.20 -13.45 2.58
CA ILE A 246 -10.00 -13.69 4.01
C ILE A 246 -8.72 -14.49 4.34
N ASN A 247 -7.97 -14.97 3.34
CA ASN A 247 -6.74 -15.76 3.50
C ASN A 247 -5.52 -15.13 2.80
N ARG A 248 -5.53 -13.80 2.66
CA ARG A 248 -4.48 -13.05 1.97
C ARG A 248 -3.18 -13.02 2.79
N LEU A 249 -2.05 -13.06 2.09
CA LEU A 249 -0.75 -12.70 2.64
C LEU A 249 -0.49 -11.21 2.46
N ILE A 250 -0.20 -10.53 3.56
CA ILE A 250 0.06 -9.10 3.62
C ILE A 250 1.54 -8.88 3.87
N ARG A 251 2.10 -7.88 3.20
CA ARG A 251 3.50 -7.51 3.40
C ARG A 251 3.74 -6.99 4.81
N MET A 252 4.74 -7.53 5.49
CA MET A 252 5.01 -7.22 6.89
C MET A 252 5.65 -5.82 7.04
N PRO A 253 5.14 -4.97 7.94
CA PRO A 253 5.78 -3.68 8.25
C PRO A 253 7.22 -3.85 8.73
N ASN A 254 8.01 -2.81 8.53
CA ASN A 254 9.45 -2.76 8.78
C ASN A 254 10.27 -3.81 8.03
N THR A 255 9.71 -4.56 7.07
CA THR A 255 10.50 -5.46 6.20
C THR A 255 10.87 -4.76 4.89
N LEU A 256 11.83 -5.32 4.14
CA LEU A 256 12.25 -4.74 2.87
C LEU A 256 11.42 -5.26 1.70
N HIS A 257 11.09 -4.37 0.77
CA HIS A 257 10.43 -4.71 -0.48
C HIS A 257 11.46 -5.07 -1.55
N GLY A 258 11.52 -6.34 -1.92
CA GLY A 258 12.51 -6.89 -2.86
C GLY A 258 12.50 -6.40 -4.31
N LYS A 259 11.59 -5.51 -4.70
CA LYS A 259 11.66 -4.80 -6.01
C LYS A 259 12.24 -3.39 -5.89
N THR A 260 12.26 -2.78 -4.71
CA THR A 260 12.61 -1.36 -4.53
C THR A 260 13.74 -1.15 -3.53
N GLY A 261 13.93 -2.09 -2.59
CA GLY A 261 14.85 -1.93 -1.48
C GLY A 261 14.33 -0.99 -0.39
N LEU A 262 13.09 -0.51 -0.52
CA LEU A 262 12.44 0.33 0.49
C LEU A 262 11.85 -0.53 1.61
N MET A 263 11.82 0.06 2.80
CA MET A 263 11.12 -0.48 3.95
C MET A 263 9.62 -0.27 3.79
N VAL A 264 8.86 -1.29 4.18
CA VAL A 264 7.40 -1.22 4.34
C VAL A 264 7.13 -0.41 5.59
N ALA A 265 6.90 0.89 5.44
CA ALA A 265 6.88 1.80 6.57
C ALA A 265 5.46 1.97 7.10
N GLU A 266 5.28 1.90 8.41
CA GLU A 266 4.06 2.40 9.05
C GLU A 266 4.02 3.92 8.96
N VAL A 267 2.83 4.45 8.70
CA VAL A 267 2.60 5.87 8.45
C VAL A 267 1.46 6.34 9.34
N SER A 268 1.66 7.42 10.09
CA SER A 268 0.54 8.05 10.81
C SER A 268 -0.39 8.80 9.85
N LEU A 269 -1.64 9.05 10.26
CA LEU A 269 -2.57 9.83 9.45
C LEU A 269 -1.99 11.22 9.09
N SER A 270 -1.37 11.90 10.06
CA SER A 270 -0.72 13.20 9.82
C SER A 270 0.40 13.14 8.78
N GLU A 271 1.18 12.06 8.76
CA GLU A 271 2.24 11.88 7.77
C GLU A 271 1.65 11.56 6.39
N LEU A 272 0.61 10.72 6.35
CA LEU A 272 -0.13 10.43 5.13
C LEU A 272 -0.75 11.71 4.53
N GLU A 273 -1.24 12.63 5.36
CA GLU A 273 -1.82 13.91 4.90
C GLU A 273 -0.75 14.91 4.44
N SER A 274 0.45 14.87 5.02
CA SER A 274 1.53 15.83 4.73
C SER A 274 2.18 15.69 3.35
N GLY A 275 2.00 14.55 2.68
CA GLY A 275 2.60 14.23 1.38
C GLY A 275 3.56 13.04 1.40
N VAL A 276 3.95 12.55 0.23
CA VAL A 276 4.74 11.31 0.11
C VAL A 276 6.22 11.48 0.47
N GLU A 277 6.74 12.70 0.53
CA GLU A 277 8.16 12.93 0.83
C GLU A 277 8.56 12.40 2.21
N ALA A 278 7.73 12.65 3.23
CA ALA A 278 7.95 12.15 4.58
C ALA A 278 7.88 10.61 4.64
N VAL A 279 6.94 10.03 3.88
CA VAL A 279 6.76 8.57 3.74
C VAL A 279 8.01 7.95 3.11
N LEU A 280 8.47 8.48 1.98
CA LEU A 280 9.66 8.00 1.27
C LEU A 280 10.91 8.14 2.13
N LYS A 281 11.09 9.28 2.80
CA LYS A 281 12.22 9.50 3.70
C LYS A 281 12.28 8.46 4.82
N ARG A 282 11.13 8.08 5.40
CA ARG A 282 11.04 6.98 6.39
C ARG A 282 11.33 5.62 5.75
N ALA A 283 10.85 5.39 4.53
CA ALA A 283 10.99 4.11 3.84
C ALA A 283 12.41 3.82 3.33
N ILE A 284 13.28 4.82 3.18
CA ILE A 284 14.67 4.61 2.73
C ILE A 284 15.48 3.93 3.85
N ALA A 285 15.70 2.63 3.70
CA ALA A 285 16.53 1.83 4.62
C ALA A 285 18.04 2.03 4.41
N PHE A 286 18.46 2.44 3.20
CA PHE A 286 19.86 2.52 2.78
C PHE A 286 20.25 3.95 2.38
N ASN A 287 20.46 4.82 3.36
CA ASN A 287 20.67 6.26 3.15
C ASN A 287 22.15 6.72 3.26
N LYS A 288 23.12 5.80 3.30
CA LYS A 288 24.54 6.14 3.51
C LYS A 288 25.41 5.76 2.33
N GLY A 289 25.91 6.79 1.64
CA GLY A 289 26.89 6.66 0.57
C GLY A 289 26.28 6.52 -0.81
N SER A 290 27.14 6.17 -1.77
CA SER A 290 26.81 6.10 -3.18
C SER A 290 27.39 4.84 -3.80
N ILE A 291 26.76 4.35 -4.87
CA ILE A 291 27.18 3.17 -5.60
C ILE A 291 27.33 3.55 -7.07
N ALA A 292 28.45 3.14 -7.67
CA ALA A 292 28.64 3.20 -9.11
C ALA A 292 27.87 2.05 -9.78
N VAL A 293 27.03 2.38 -10.76
CA VAL A 293 26.25 1.42 -11.53
C VAL A 293 26.44 1.64 -13.02
N LYS A 294 26.36 0.56 -13.79
CA LYS A 294 26.35 0.57 -15.25
C LYS A 294 24.94 0.25 -15.75
N PHE A 295 24.35 1.14 -16.54
CA PHE A 295 22.99 0.99 -17.05
C PHE A 295 22.94 -0.04 -18.18
N LYS A 296 21.95 -0.94 -18.12
CA LYS A 296 21.67 -1.93 -19.17
C LYS A 296 20.73 -1.36 -20.22
N VAL A 297 19.81 -0.52 -19.80
CA VAL A 297 18.80 0.16 -20.63
C VAL A 297 18.86 1.66 -20.40
N GLY A 298 18.33 2.43 -21.36
CA GLY A 298 18.22 3.88 -21.21
C GLY A 298 17.17 4.22 -20.16
N LEU A 299 17.45 5.22 -19.31
CA LEU A 299 16.53 5.70 -18.30
C LEU A 299 16.52 7.22 -18.30
N ASN A 300 15.33 7.80 -18.36
CA ASN A 300 15.08 9.23 -18.17
C ASN A 300 13.85 9.39 -17.29
N ALA A 301 14.07 9.39 -15.97
CA ALA A 301 13.00 9.44 -14.98
C ALA A 301 13.54 9.98 -13.65
N LYS A 302 12.62 10.42 -12.78
CA LYS A 302 12.92 10.63 -11.36
C LYS A 302 12.76 9.32 -10.62
N VAL A 303 13.82 8.84 -9.98
CA VAL A 303 13.83 7.60 -9.20
C VAL A 303 14.07 7.95 -7.74
N LEU A 304 13.07 7.72 -6.88
CA LEU A 304 13.10 8.11 -5.46
C LEU A 304 13.42 9.61 -5.25
N GLY A 305 12.97 10.47 -6.17
CA GLY A 305 13.21 11.92 -6.16
C GLY A 305 14.46 12.37 -6.92
N GLU A 306 15.39 11.47 -7.24
CA GLU A 306 16.63 11.80 -7.95
C GLU A 306 16.45 11.76 -9.47
N ASP A 307 16.96 12.77 -10.17
CA ASP A 307 16.96 12.81 -11.63
C ASP A 307 17.98 11.83 -12.22
N VAL A 308 17.51 10.77 -12.88
CA VAL A 308 18.36 9.78 -13.51
C VAL A 308 18.22 9.87 -15.03
N ARG A 309 19.30 10.31 -15.69
CA ARG A 309 19.42 10.41 -17.15
C ARG A 309 20.62 9.60 -17.62
N ALA A 310 20.39 8.35 -18.02
CA ALA A 310 21.43 7.42 -18.41
C ALA A 310 21.14 6.79 -19.76
N ALA A 311 22.18 6.66 -20.59
CA ALA A 311 22.12 5.89 -21.83
C ALA A 311 22.48 4.41 -21.55
N PRO A 312 22.02 3.45 -22.38
CA PRO A 312 22.48 2.07 -22.29
C PRO A 312 24.02 1.99 -22.31
N GLY A 313 24.60 1.21 -21.40
CA GLY A 313 26.04 1.02 -21.25
C GLY A 313 26.79 2.13 -20.50
N SER A 314 26.14 3.26 -20.19
CA SER A 314 26.74 4.36 -19.43
C SER A 314 26.84 4.02 -17.94
N SER A 315 27.82 4.64 -17.28
CA SER A 315 28.08 4.48 -15.87
C SER A 315 27.72 5.74 -15.09
N MET A 316 27.20 5.58 -13.88
CA MET A 316 26.79 6.68 -13.02
C MET A 316 26.98 6.33 -11.54
N VAL A 317 27.43 7.30 -10.75
CA VAL A 317 27.45 7.19 -9.28
C VAL A 317 26.13 7.73 -8.75
N LEU A 318 25.35 6.87 -8.11
CA LEU A 318 24.03 7.20 -7.58
C LEU A 318 23.99 7.06 -6.05
N PRO A 319 23.13 7.81 -5.34
CA PRO A 319 22.84 7.54 -3.94
C PRO A 319 22.48 6.07 -3.73
N GLN A 320 22.91 5.49 -2.60
CA GLN A 320 22.81 4.06 -2.35
C GLN A 320 21.40 3.49 -2.58
N ALA A 321 20.36 4.15 -2.07
CA ALA A 321 18.97 3.73 -2.25
C ALA A 321 18.55 3.68 -3.73
N VAL A 322 18.92 4.71 -4.51
CA VAL A 322 18.59 4.80 -5.94
C VAL A 322 19.32 3.72 -6.73
N ALA A 323 20.60 3.49 -6.43
CA ALA A 323 21.37 2.41 -7.06
C ALA A 323 20.76 1.04 -6.79
N ILE A 324 20.34 0.76 -5.54
CA ILE A 324 19.66 -0.49 -5.18
C ILE A 324 18.35 -0.63 -5.97
N TYR A 325 17.55 0.44 -6.04
CA TYR A 325 16.30 0.43 -6.78
C TYR A 325 16.51 0.07 -8.26
N VAL A 326 17.42 0.74 -8.97
CA VAL A 326 17.64 0.49 -10.40
C VAL A 326 18.24 -0.89 -10.66
N MET A 327 19.05 -1.42 -9.73
CA MET A 327 19.57 -2.78 -9.83
C MET A 327 18.52 -3.85 -9.54
N LEU A 328 17.58 -3.62 -8.60
CA LEU A 328 16.48 -4.55 -8.30
C LEU A 328 15.45 -4.64 -9.42
N ASN A 329 15.31 -3.58 -10.22
CA ASN A 329 14.44 -3.54 -11.40
C ASN A 329 15.17 -3.92 -12.70
N ASP A 330 16.39 -4.48 -12.58
CA ASP A 330 17.23 -4.92 -13.71
C ASP A 330 17.56 -3.82 -14.75
N LEU A 331 17.47 -2.54 -14.36
CA LEU A 331 17.77 -1.40 -15.23
C LEU A 331 19.28 -1.13 -15.30
N ALA A 332 20.00 -1.49 -14.24
CA ALA A 332 21.44 -1.32 -14.12
C ALA A 332 22.08 -2.48 -13.35
N GLU A 333 23.41 -2.58 -13.43
CA GLU A 333 24.20 -3.50 -12.65
C GLU A 333 25.32 -2.80 -11.89
N LEU A 334 25.82 -3.44 -10.84
CA LEU A 334 26.94 -2.91 -10.07
C LEU A 334 28.14 -2.71 -11.01
N GLU A 335 28.66 -1.49 -11.07
CA GLU A 335 29.86 -1.23 -11.83
C GLU A 335 31.05 -1.81 -11.08
N ARG A 336 31.83 -2.66 -11.76
CA ARG A 336 33.10 -3.13 -11.19
C ARG A 336 34.04 -1.94 -11.18
N GLY A 337 34.52 -1.56 -9.99
CA GLY A 337 35.66 -0.68 -9.90
C GLY A 337 36.79 -1.27 -10.75
N GLY A 338 37.22 -0.52 -11.77
CA GLY A 338 38.47 -0.83 -12.44
C GLY A 338 39.60 -0.60 -11.45
N LYS A 339 40.05 -1.68 -10.81
CA LYS A 339 41.44 -1.99 -10.46
C LYS A 339 41.54 -3.41 -9.92
#